data_AF-A0A2U3DS56-F1
#
_entry.id   AF-A0A2U3DS56-F1
#
_cell.length_a   1.000
_cell.length_b   1.000
_cell.length_c   1.000
_cell.angle_alpha   90.00
_cell.angle_beta   90.00
_cell.angle_gamma   90.00
#
_symmetry.space_group_name_H-M   'P 1'
#
loop_
_entity.id
_entity.type
_entity.pdbx_description
1 polymer ?
#
loop_
_entity_poly.entity_id
_entity_poly.type
_entity_poly.pdbx_seq_one_letter_code
_entity_poly.pdbx_strand_id
1 'polypeptide(L)'
;MPMVMMGAFASNRGRPMTTSSLGLHKWRDNAVQSVLFLSSSDERPYTTIRPGLREAYHGNKYMRLVSSCWRRYISNPRLFFKFQALAVRNKLREIVKMPLEEDLDEQFGRLQIDNKKRKTVTRQVPIVDVLKPSLSAVRELEVIADDHECFEPVRGVCDKWNIGDVPYSNFVKLLCGYLQFPLILLQNPSKLHTESFDSMRSCPTIGWISRKLDGMGLLLSEVPVLDICSLFSDHDLAKMSEHDQESAREDAYRMAENVLKILRLKLFSVASAKPRASLCSTVAEAKDRVATRVQVDDYSFWAVKGVHPMRVIYNPGEENVLNELFDDMYHFCASRKRLQRLICLAERLLATITLVSSSMRVAPSATENWLLRVENPGRLLDPTGELLAAIENFALSEQEDDLKDVFETHEITPQDTFLRFA
;
A
#
# COMPACT_ATOMS: atom_id res chain seq x y z
N MET A 1 32.84 45.44 5.67
CA MET A 1 33.53 46.04 6.83
C MET A 1 32.71 47.26 7.29
N PRO A 2 32.60 47.55 8.59
CA PRO A 2 32.76 46.73 9.81
C PRO A 2 31.34 46.48 10.45
N MET A 3 31.10 45.78 11.56
CA MET A 3 31.92 45.41 12.70
C MET A 3 31.33 44.13 13.36
N VAL A 4 32.24 43.33 13.88
CA VAL A 4 32.07 42.04 14.57
C VAL A 4 31.67 42.26 16.03
N MET A 5 30.79 41.42 16.59
CA MET A 5 30.83 41.11 18.02
C MET A 5 30.78 39.60 18.24
N MET A 6 31.89 39.10 18.80
CA MET A 6 32.03 37.81 19.45
C MET A 6 31.30 37.79 20.80
N GLY A 7 30.72 36.65 21.14
CA GLY A 7 30.40 36.27 22.52
C GLY A 7 30.54 34.77 22.67
N ALA A 8 31.61 34.32 23.33
CA ALA A 8 31.87 32.93 23.71
C ALA A 8 32.18 32.86 25.22
N PHE A 9 32.17 31.62 25.74
CA PHE A 9 32.37 31.14 27.13
C PHE A 9 31.06 30.97 27.94
N ALA A 10 30.76 29.87 28.63
CA ALA A 10 31.55 28.71 29.05
C ALA A 10 30.63 27.48 29.29
N SER A 11 31.06 26.27 28.89
CA SER A 11 31.45 25.14 29.77
C SER A 11 30.45 24.73 30.87
N ASN A 12 29.81 23.57 30.69
CA ASN A 12 29.58 22.66 31.81
C ASN A 12 29.69 21.19 31.37
N ARG A 13 30.63 20.46 31.99
CA ARG A 13 30.88 19.03 31.84
C ARG A 13 30.25 18.24 32.99
N GLY A 14 29.79 17.03 32.69
CA GLY A 14 29.58 15.91 33.63
C GLY A 14 28.10 15.73 33.99
N ARG A 15 27.48 14.55 33.96
CA ARG A 15 27.93 13.13 34.03
C ARG A 15 26.89 12.20 33.38
N PRO A 16 27.19 10.90 33.15
CA PRO A 16 26.29 9.95 32.50
C PRO A 16 25.27 9.39 33.50
N MET A 17 24.01 9.20 33.06
CA MET A 17 23.07 8.32 33.77
C MET A 17 22.94 6.99 33.04
N THR A 18 23.14 5.97 33.86
CA THR A 18 23.04 4.54 33.65
C THR A 18 21.64 4.08 33.28
N THR A 19 21.63 2.99 32.53
CA THR A 19 20.56 2.00 32.28
C THR A 19 19.55 1.82 33.42
N SER A 20 18.25 1.81 33.06
CA SER A 20 17.27 0.95 33.74
C SER A 20 16.28 0.38 32.73
N SER A 21 16.41 -0.92 32.50
CA SER A 21 15.37 -1.81 32.01
C SER A 21 14.23 -1.90 33.03
N LEU A 22 13.00 -1.48 32.69
CA LEU A 22 11.74 -1.98 33.26
C LEU A 22 10.56 -1.26 32.58
N GLY A 23 9.59 -2.02 32.06
CA GLY A 23 8.30 -1.44 31.66
C GLY A 23 7.60 -2.01 30.43
N LEU A 24 7.69 -3.32 30.17
CA LEU A 24 6.67 -4.04 29.38
C LEU A 24 5.36 -4.08 30.19
N HIS A 25 4.23 -4.03 29.47
CA HIS A 25 2.82 -3.98 29.90
C HIS A 25 2.20 -2.60 30.16
N LYS A 26 1.48 -2.09 29.15
CA LYS A 26 0.24 -1.31 29.36
C LYS A 26 -0.59 -1.13 28.08
N TRP A 27 -1.10 -2.23 27.52
CA TRP A 27 -2.20 -2.21 26.53
C TRP A 27 -3.17 -3.35 26.81
N ARG A 28 -3.96 -3.17 27.87
CA ARG A 28 -5.28 -3.77 28.11
C ARG A 28 -5.87 -2.99 29.28
N ASP A 29 -7.20 -2.85 29.28
CA ASP A 29 -8.02 -2.15 30.28
C ASP A 29 -8.36 -0.70 29.93
N ASN A 30 -9.40 -0.52 29.11
CA ASN A 30 -10.27 0.67 29.16
C ASN A 30 -11.73 0.36 28.75
N ALA A 31 -12.22 -0.85 29.04
CA ALA A 31 -13.63 -1.20 28.82
C ALA A 31 -14.29 -1.97 29.98
N VAL A 32 -13.58 -2.19 31.11
CA VAL A 32 -14.10 -2.98 32.24
C VAL A 32 -14.16 -2.20 33.56
N GLN A 33 -13.68 -0.95 33.62
CA GLN A 33 -13.63 -0.17 34.87
C GLN A 33 -14.89 0.66 35.20
N SER A 34 -16.01 0.46 34.52
CA SER A 34 -17.28 1.15 34.87
C SER A 34 -18.26 0.28 35.65
N VAL A 35 -17.93 -0.98 35.93
CA VAL A 35 -18.76 -1.90 36.70
C VAL A 35 -17.86 -2.72 37.63
N LEU A 36 -17.36 -2.10 38.70
CA LEU A 36 -16.86 -2.75 39.92
C LEU A 36 -16.27 -1.68 40.86
N PHE A 37 -17.13 -1.02 41.62
CA PHE A 37 -16.74 -0.43 42.90
C PHE A 37 -17.78 -0.87 43.92
N LEU A 38 -17.39 -1.84 44.76
CA LEU A 38 -17.76 -2.02 46.17
C LEU A 38 -17.08 -3.31 46.62
N SER A 39 -15.81 -3.20 46.99
CA SER A 39 -15.11 -4.21 47.79
C SER A 39 -13.79 -3.64 48.30
N SER A 40 -13.81 -3.04 49.49
CA SER A 40 -12.73 -3.32 50.45
C SER A 40 -13.25 -3.21 51.88
N SER A 41 -12.92 -4.26 52.64
CA SER A 41 -12.63 -4.27 54.08
C SER A 41 -13.62 -3.59 55.03
N ASP A 42 -14.55 -4.38 55.60
CA ASP A 42 -14.47 -4.67 57.04
C ASP A 42 -15.47 -5.75 57.48
N GLU A 43 -14.99 -6.60 58.37
CA GLU A 43 -15.71 -7.68 59.02
C GLU A 43 -16.73 -7.14 60.04
N ARG A 44 -18.02 -7.43 59.83
CA ARG A 44 -19.05 -7.86 60.83
C ARG A 44 -20.47 -7.76 60.25
N PRO A 45 -21.40 -8.68 60.61
CA PRO A 45 -22.76 -8.64 60.10
C PRO A 45 -23.62 -7.68 60.93
N TYR A 46 -24.12 -6.61 60.33
CA TYR A 46 -25.22 -5.82 60.88
C TYR A 46 -26.56 -6.33 60.35
N THR A 47 -27.33 -6.99 61.20
CA THR A 47 -28.74 -7.30 61.00
C THR A 47 -29.61 -6.13 61.45
N THR A 48 -29.73 -5.07 60.65
CA THR A 48 -30.86 -4.13 60.81
C THR A 48 -31.18 -3.40 59.51
N ILE A 49 -32.32 -3.72 58.91
CA ILE A 49 -32.91 -2.96 57.80
C ILE A 49 -33.66 -1.77 58.42
N ARG A 50 -33.33 -0.54 58.00
CA ARG A 50 -34.06 0.68 58.41
C ARG A 50 -35.55 0.58 57.98
N PRO A 51 -36.50 0.96 58.85
CA PRO A 51 -37.93 1.00 58.50
C PRO A 51 -38.19 2.22 57.62
N GLY A 52 -38.28 2.00 56.31
CA GLY A 52 -38.56 3.04 55.32
C GLY A 52 -38.58 2.54 53.87
N LEU A 53 -38.11 1.32 53.61
CA LEU A 53 -38.09 0.71 52.27
C LEU A 53 -39.16 -0.38 52.07
N ARG A 54 -40.19 -0.44 52.93
CA ARG A 54 -41.24 -1.48 52.83
C ARG A 54 -42.37 -1.16 51.86
N GLU A 55 -42.55 0.08 51.43
CA GLU A 55 -43.73 0.47 50.64
C GLU A 55 -43.50 0.54 49.12
N ALA A 56 -42.25 0.46 48.64
CA ALA A 56 -41.96 0.35 47.21
C ALA A 56 -41.92 -1.10 46.68
N TYR A 57 -42.20 -2.10 47.53
CA TYR A 57 -41.86 -3.50 47.27
C TYR A 57 -42.98 -4.36 46.68
N HIS A 58 -44.23 -3.89 46.63
CA HIS A 58 -45.37 -4.76 46.28
C HIS A 58 -45.88 -4.69 44.83
N GLY A 59 -45.46 -3.72 44.02
CA GLY A 59 -46.02 -3.54 42.67
C GLY A 59 -45.23 -4.14 41.49
N ASN A 60 -43.91 -4.34 41.61
CA ASN A 60 -43.10 -4.57 40.41
C ASN A 60 -42.85 -6.07 40.11
N LYS A 61 -43.56 -6.60 39.11
CA LYS A 61 -43.44 -7.97 38.59
C LYS A 61 -42.00 -8.31 38.17
N TYR A 62 -41.23 -7.31 37.73
CA TYR A 62 -39.82 -7.44 37.36
C TYR A 62 -38.93 -7.77 38.57
N MET A 63 -39.16 -7.12 39.71
CA MET A 63 -38.36 -7.34 40.93
C MET A 63 -38.65 -8.69 41.61
N ARG A 64 -39.86 -9.24 41.45
CA ARG A 64 -40.17 -10.61 41.90
C ARG A 64 -39.43 -11.66 41.07
N LEU A 65 -39.29 -11.43 39.76
CA LEU A 65 -38.52 -12.28 38.85
C LEU A 65 -37.02 -12.22 39.19
N VAL A 66 -36.50 -11.01 39.43
CA VAL A 66 -35.09 -10.80 39.81
C VAL A 66 -34.81 -11.45 41.17
N SER A 67 -35.71 -11.34 42.16
CA SER A 67 -35.54 -11.96 43.50
C SER A 67 -35.64 -13.49 43.47
N SER A 68 -36.52 -14.07 42.64
CA SER A 68 -36.64 -15.54 42.51
C SER A 68 -35.46 -16.13 41.74
N CYS A 69 -34.97 -15.43 40.73
CA CYS A 69 -33.74 -15.78 40.04
C CYS A 69 -32.53 -15.62 40.97
N TRP A 70 -32.44 -14.55 41.77
CA TRP A 70 -31.35 -14.32 42.74
C TRP A 70 -31.23 -15.43 43.79
N ARG A 71 -32.37 -15.93 44.30
CA ARG A 71 -32.39 -17.08 45.22
C ARG A 71 -31.94 -18.39 44.58
N ARG A 72 -32.14 -18.58 43.27
CA ARG A 72 -31.55 -19.69 42.50
C ARG A 72 -30.07 -19.45 42.13
N TYR A 73 -29.64 -18.18 42.04
CA TYR A 73 -28.28 -17.78 41.65
C TYR A 73 -27.24 -17.99 42.77
N ILE A 74 -27.60 -17.78 44.04
CA ILE A 74 -26.69 -18.03 45.18
C ILE A 74 -26.31 -19.53 45.28
N SER A 75 -27.19 -20.44 44.83
CA SER A 75 -26.99 -21.89 44.94
C SER A 75 -26.11 -22.51 43.85
N ASN A 76 -25.77 -21.78 42.76
CA ASN A 76 -25.00 -22.37 41.65
C ASN A 76 -24.19 -21.32 40.85
N PRO A 77 -22.93 -21.06 41.25
CA PRO A 77 -22.05 -20.07 40.60
C PRO A 77 -21.80 -20.31 39.11
N ARG A 78 -21.91 -21.57 38.63
CA ARG A 78 -21.71 -21.91 37.20
C ARG A 78 -22.84 -21.39 36.31
N LEU A 79 -24.04 -21.21 36.85
CA LEU A 79 -25.17 -20.62 36.11
C LEU A 79 -25.01 -19.10 35.94
N PHE A 80 -24.36 -18.42 36.89
CA PHE A 80 -24.08 -16.98 36.81
C PHE A 80 -23.14 -16.65 35.64
N PHE A 81 -22.03 -17.39 35.50
CA PHE A 81 -21.11 -17.20 34.37
C PHE A 81 -21.75 -17.52 33.02
N LYS A 82 -22.61 -18.55 32.95
CA LYS A 82 -23.36 -18.86 31.72
C LYS A 82 -24.37 -17.77 31.37
N PHE A 83 -25.05 -17.18 32.35
CA PHE A 83 -26.02 -16.11 32.11
C PHE A 83 -25.36 -14.79 31.71
N GLN A 84 -24.23 -14.43 32.35
CA GLN A 84 -23.44 -13.27 31.92
C GLN A 84 -22.85 -13.48 30.53
N ALA A 85 -22.30 -14.66 30.22
CA ALA A 85 -21.81 -14.98 28.88
C ALA A 85 -22.94 -14.94 27.83
N LEU A 86 -24.15 -15.39 28.18
CA LEU A 86 -25.31 -15.35 27.28
C LEU A 86 -25.85 -13.92 27.11
N ALA A 87 -25.89 -13.12 28.17
CA ALA A 87 -26.30 -11.72 28.13
C ALA A 87 -25.30 -10.86 27.34
N VAL A 88 -24.00 -11.06 27.54
CA VAL A 88 -22.94 -10.43 26.74
C VAL A 88 -23.02 -10.90 25.28
N ARG A 89 -23.23 -12.20 25.02
CA ARG A 89 -23.40 -12.72 23.65
C ARG A 89 -24.65 -12.17 22.96
N ASN A 90 -25.76 -11.98 23.69
CA ASN A 90 -26.99 -11.42 23.13
C ASN A 90 -26.88 -9.90 22.94
N LYS A 91 -26.23 -9.17 23.87
CA LYS A 91 -25.92 -7.75 23.72
C LYS A 91 -24.94 -7.51 22.57
N LEU A 92 -23.93 -8.37 22.41
CA LEU A 92 -23.03 -8.37 21.25
C LEU A 92 -23.78 -8.72 19.96
N ARG A 93 -24.74 -9.65 19.98
CA ARG A 93 -25.60 -9.89 18.81
C ARG A 93 -26.51 -8.71 18.48
N GLU A 94 -26.97 -7.94 19.46
CA GLU A 94 -27.73 -6.70 19.22
C GLU A 94 -26.84 -5.58 18.70
N ILE A 95 -25.61 -5.44 19.22
CA ILE A 95 -24.61 -4.48 18.73
C ILE A 95 -24.11 -4.85 17.32
N VAL A 96 -23.97 -6.15 17.02
CA VAL A 96 -23.60 -6.69 15.70
C VAL A 96 -24.81 -6.71 14.73
N LYS A 97 -26.03 -6.52 15.24
CA LYS A 97 -27.26 -6.33 14.42
C LYS A 97 -27.53 -4.86 14.09
N MET A 98 -26.57 -3.96 14.27
CA MET A 98 -26.61 -2.71 13.51
C MET A 98 -26.53 -3.07 12.02
N PRO A 99 -27.36 -2.48 11.14
CA PRO A 99 -27.25 -2.68 9.70
C PRO A 99 -25.99 -1.97 9.22
N LEU A 100 -24.83 -2.57 9.47
CA LEU A 100 -23.53 -2.11 8.99
C LEU A 100 -23.38 -2.37 7.48
N GLU A 101 -24.27 -3.16 6.88
CA GLU A 101 -24.27 -3.43 5.44
C GLU A 101 -25.08 -2.42 4.63
N GLU A 102 -26.06 -1.71 5.21
CA GLU A 102 -26.90 -0.77 4.44
C GLU A 102 -26.26 0.62 4.25
N ASP A 103 -25.33 1.02 5.11
CA ASP A 103 -24.69 2.36 5.06
C ASP A 103 -23.41 2.39 4.19
N LEU A 104 -22.78 1.23 3.94
CA LEU A 104 -21.50 1.17 3.23
C LEU A 104 -21.64 1.24 1.70
N ASP A 105 -22.74 0.69 1.17
CA ASP A 105 -23.12 0.92 -0.23
C ASP A 105 -23.54 2.40 -0.44
N GLU A 106 -23.94 3.12 0.62
CA GLU A 106 -24.32 4.54 0.54
C GLU A 106 -23.08 5.46 0.51
N GLN A 107 -22.06 5.18 1.33
CA GLN A 107 -20.80 5.95 1.36
C GLN A 107 -19.92 5.75 0.10
N PHE A 108 -20.01 4.59 -0.55
CA PHE A 108 -19.36 4.29 -1.82
C PHE A 108 -20.38 4.13 -2.96
N GLY A 109 -21.41 4.97 -3.01
CA GLY A 109 -22.60 4.86 -3.87
C GLY A 109 -22.41 4.53 -5.37
N ARG A 110 -21.19 4.64 -5.89
CA ARG A 110 -20.83 4.32 -7.28
C ARG A 110 -19.85 3.15 -7.45
N LEU A 111 -19.10 2.80 -6.41
CA LEU A 111 -18.18 1.67 -6.40
C LEU A 111 -18.96 0.39 -6.15
N GLN A 112 -19.73 -0.02 -7.16
CA GLN A 112 -20.52 -1.23 -7.09
C GLN A 112 -19.63 -2.45 -7.20
N ILE A 113 -19.46 -3.12 -6.07
CA ILE A 113 -18.89 -4.44 -6.02
C ILE A 113 -20.03 -5.40 -6.35
N ASP A 114 -19.98 -6.00 -7.54
CA ASP A 114 -20.99 -6.97 -8.01
C ASP A 114 -21.02 -8.22 -7.12
N ASN A 115 -21.66 -8.12 -5.96
CA ASN A 115 -21.73 -9.13 -4.91
C ASN A 115 -22.83 -10.16 -5.18
N LYS A 116 -23.74 -9.91 -6.13
CA LYS A 116 -25.02 -10.63 -6.18
C LYS A 116 -24.91 -12.07 -6.70
N LYS A 117 -23.79 -12.49 -7.33
CA LYS A 117 -23.58 -13.88 -7.80
C LYS A 117 -22.11 -14.33 -7.91
N ARG A 118 -21.26 -14.05 -6.92
CA ARG A 118 -19.81 -14.27 -7.07
C ARG A 118 -19.41 -15.74 -7.07
N LYS A 119 -19.01 -16.23 -8.25
CA LYS A 119 -17.96 -17.23 -8.33
C LYS A 119 -16.67 -16.52 -7.92
N THR A 120 -16.24 -16.72 -6.67
CA THR A 120 -14.91 -16.26 -6.22
C THR A 120 -13.87 -16.76 -7.21
N VAL A 121 -13.11 -15.84 -7.78
CA VAL A 121 -12.07 -16.16 -8.76
C VAL A 121 -10.72 -16.06 -8.08
N THR A 122 -9.81 -16.95 -8.41
CA THR A 122 -8.42 -16.86 -7.93
C THR A 122 -7.69 -15.75 -8.67
N ARG A 123 -6.70 -15.12 -8.03
CA ARG A 123 -5.89 -14.04 -8.60
C ARG A 123 -5.14 -14.44 -9.88
N GLN A 124 -4.98 -15.74 -10.11
CA GLN A 124 -4.34 -16.22 -11.32
C GLN A 124 -5.13 -15.85 -12.59
N VAL A 125 -6.47 -15.80 -12.50
CA VAL A 125 -7.32 -15.44 -13.65
C VAL A 125 -7.06 -14.02 -14.13
N PRO A 126 -7.18 -12.95 -13.32
CA PRO A 126 -6.85 -11.61 -13.81
C PRO A 126 -5.38 -11.45 -14.20
N ILE A 127 -4.46 -12.21 -13.61
CA ILE A 127 -3.05 -12.16 -14.03
C ILE A 127 -2.88 -12.72 -15.44
N VAL A 128 -3.41 -13.92 -15.71
CA VAL A 128 -3.24 -14.61 -16.99
C VAL A 128 -4.10 -13.97 -18.09
N ASP A 129 -5.34 -13.61 -17.78
CA ASP A 129 -6.31 -13.21 -18.77
C ASP A 129 -6.32 -11.70 -19.01
N VAL A 130 -5.77 -10.90 -18.08
CA VAL A 130 -5.81 -9.43 -18.16
C VAL A 130 -4.41 -8.82 -18.10
N LEU A 131 -3.61 -9.10 -17.06
CA LEU A 131 -2.33 -8.45 -16.87
C LEU A 131 -1.32 -8.83 -17.96
N LYS A 132 -1.04 -10.14 -18.13
CA LYS A 132 -0.04 -10.60 -19.12
C LYS A 132 -0.38 -10.14 -20.53
N PRO A 133 -1.61 -10.32 -21.06
CA PRO A 133 -1.93 -9.89 -22.42
C PRO A 133 -1.82 -8.37 -22.56
N SER A 134 -2.21 -7.61 -21.52
CA SER A 134 -2.10 -6.15 -21.55
C SER A 134 -0.64 -5.68 -21.60
N LEU A 135 0.26 -6.31 -20.85
CA LEU A 135 1.69 -5.95 -20.88
C LEU A 135 2.36 -6.39 -22.19
N SER A 136 1.98 -7.54 -22.74
CA SER A 136 2.54 -8.04 -24.00
C SER A 136 2.08 -7.25 -25.22
N ALA A 137 0.86 -6.71 -25.19
CA ALA A 137 0.30 -5.95 -26.31
C ALA A 137 0.85 -4.51 -26.42
N VAL A 138 1.45 -4.00 -25.36
CA VAL A 138 1.90 -2.60 -25.27
C VAL A 138 3.32 -2.50 -25.81
N ARG A 139 3.55 -1.58 -26.76
CA ARG A 139 4.89 -1.30 -27.30
C ARG A 139 5.71 -0.43 -26.35
N GLU A 140 5.09 0.61 -25.80
CA GLU A 140 5.71 1.59 -24.90
C GLU A 140 4.85 1.74 -23.66
N LEU A 141 5.47 1.67 -22.48
CA LEU A 141 4.75 1.90 -21.23
C LEU A 141 4.40 3.38 -21.09
N GLU A 142 3.12 3.65 -20.80
CA GLU A 142 2.61 4.99 -20.56
C GLU A 142 2.90 5.39 -19.11
N VAL A 143 3.32 6.63 -18.91
CA VAL A 143 3.73 7.14 -17.61
C VAL A 143 2.66 8.09 -17.08
N ILE A 144 2.23 7.86 -15.84
CA ILE A 144 1.52 8.85 -15.03
C ILE A 144 2.57 9.86 -14.58
N ALA A 145 2.75 10.93 -15.35
CA ALA A 145 3.64 12.05 -15.03
C ALA A 145 2.96 13.02 -14.06
N ASP A 146 3.71 13.93 -13.42
CA ASP A 146 3.22 14.85 -12.39
C ASP A 146 2.22 15.92 -12.90
N ASP A 147 2.11 16.07 -14.22
CA ASP A 147 1.14 16.91 -14.92
C ASP A 147 -0.11 16.14 -15.39
N HIS A 148 -0.24 14.85 -15.06
CA HIS A 148 -1.38 14.02 -15.46
C HIS A 148 -2.71 14.53 -14.88
N GLU A 149 -3.78 14.49 -15.69
CA GLU A 149 -5.11 15.01 -15.31
C GLU A 149 -5.75 14.34 -14.09
N CYS A 150 -5.24 13.16 -13.69
CA CYS A 150 -5.71 12.46 -12.49
C CYS A 150 -5.43 13.24 -11.19
N PHE A 151 -4.58 14.28 -11.23
CA PHE A 151 -4.30 15.13 -10.08
C PHE A 151 -5.28 16.28 -9.89
N GLU A 152 -6.16 16.58 -10.86
CA GLU A 152 -7.16 17.66 -10.71
C GLU A 152 -8.14 17.43 -9.53
N PRO A 153 -8.73 16.24 -9.34
CA PRO A 153 -9.60 15.98 -8.18
C PRO A 153 -8.87 16.16 -6.84
N VAL A 154 -7.56 15.92 -6.83
CA VAL A 154 -6.71 15.98 -5.63
C VAL A 154 -6.52 17.41 -5.18
N ARG A 155 -6.29 18.33 -6.12
CA ARG A 155 -6.16 19.77 -5.82
C ARG A 155 -7.41 20.31 -5.14
N GLY A 156 -8.60 19.93 -5.61
CA GLY A 156 -9.85 20.34 -4.99
C GLY A 156 -10.01 19.90 -3.53
N VAL A 157 -9.53 18.70 -3.17
CA VAL A 157 -9.50 18.24 -1.77
C VAL A 157 -8.43 18.98 -0.97
N CYS A 158 -7.24 19.20 -1.55
CA CYS A 158 -6.18 19.97 -0.90
C CYS A 158 -6.65 21.39 -0.55
N ASP A 159 -7.32 22.08 -1.48
CA ASP A 159 -7.84 23.43 -1.28
C ASP A 159 -8.91 23.46 -0.17
N LYS A 160 -9.86 22.51 -0.20
CA LYS A 160 -10.94 22.45 0.80
C LYS A 160 -10.41 22.24 2.22
N TRP A 161 -9.41 21.37 2.37
CA TRP A 161 -8.90 20.96 3.68
C TRP A 161 -7.59 21.65 4.07
N ASN A 162 -7.16 22.64 3.31
CA ASN A 162 -5.90 23.38 3.51
C ASN A 162 -4.70 22.43 3.68
N ILE A 163 -4.61 21.43 2.81
CA ILE A 163 -3.50 20.47 2.78
C ILE A 163 -2.27 21.14 2.18
N GLY A 164 -1.16 21.12 2.89
CA GLY A 164 0.09 21.73 2.44
C GLY A 164 0.74 21.03 1.23
N ASP A 165 1.71 21.71 0.62
CA ASP A 165 2.41 21.24 -0.58
C ASP A 165 3.13 19.89 -0.40
N VAL A 166 3.63 19.61 0.81
CA VAL A 166 4.41 18.40 1.06
C VAL A 166 3.55 17.13 0.99
N PRO A 167 2.42 17.00 1.71
CA PRO A 167 1.47 15.90 1.50
C PRO A 167 1.02 15.73 0.05
N TYR A 168 0.74 16.83 -0.66
CA TYR A 168 0.35 16.79 -2.07
C TYR A 168 1.49 16.25 -2.95
N SER A 169 2.72 16.78 -2.81
CA SER A 169 3.89 16.31 -3.56
C SER A 169 4.18 14.83 -3.28
N ASN A 170 4.01 14.38 -2.03
CA ASN A 170 4.16 12.98 -1.65
C ASN A 170 3.11 12.09 -2.30
N PHE A 171 1.85 12.54 -2.34
CA PHE A 171 0.78 11.86 -3.06
C PHE A 171 1.13 11.73 -4.56
N VAL A 172 1.53 12.82 -5.20
CA VAL A 172 1.91 12.83 -6.63
C VAL A 172 3.03 11.82 -6.88
N LYS A 173 4.12 11.89 -6.11
CA LYS A 173 5.27 10.98 -6.27
C LYS A 173 4.93 9.50 -6.04
N LEU A 174 3.97 9.19 -5.17
CA LEU A 174 3.50 7.82 -4.97
C LEU A 174 2.61 7.33 -6.12
N LEU A 175 1.79 8.20 -6.69
CA LEU A 175 0.87 7.82 -7.77
C LEU A 175 1.54 7.79 -9.14
N CYS A 176 2.62 8.55 -9.35
CA CYS A 176 3.42 8.47 -10.57
C CYS A 176 3.96 7.05 -10.79
N GLY A 177 4.02 6.63 -12.05
CA GLY A 177 4.48 5.29 -12.42
C GLY A 177 3.92 4.86 -13.78
N TYR A 178 4.08 3.59 -14.13
CA TYR A 178 3.55 3.07 -15.39
C TYR A 178 2.06 2.73 -15.26
N LEU A 179 1.23 3.30 -16.14
CA LEU A 179 -0.22 3.13 -16.12
C LEU A 179 -0.64 1.66 -16.32
N GLN A 180 0.17 0.89 -17.06
CA GLN A 180 -0.09 -0.52 -17.32
C GLN A 180 0.29 -1.43 -16.14
N PHE A 181 1.03 -0.93 -15.15
CA PHE A 181 1.39 -1.72 -13.98
C PHE A 181 0.23 -1.76 -13.00
N PRO A 182 0.06 -2.87 -12.26
CA PRO A 182 -0.98 -2.91 -11.24
C PRO A 182 -0.75 -1.83 -10.19
N LEU A 183 -1.82 -1.11 -9.84
CA LEU A 183 -1.77 -0.13 -8.76
C LEU A 183 -1.79 -0.80 -7.39
N ILE A 184 -1.02 -0.30 -6.44
CA ILE A 184 -1.09 -0.72 -5.04
C ILE A 184 -2.07 0.20 -4.31
N LEU A 185 -3.19 -0.37 -3.87
CA LEU A 185 -4.19 0.33 -3.07
C LEU A 185 -3.96 0.07 -1.57
N LEU A 186 -3.59 1.13 -0.87
CA LEU A 186 -3.38 1.18 0.58
C LEU A 186 -4.58 1.86 1.27
N GLN A 187 -4.58 1.88 2.60
CA GLN A 187 -5.71 2.38 3.38
C GLN A 187 -5.67 3.89 3.59
N ASN A 188 -4.59 4.38 4.16
CA ASN A 188 -4.37 5.78 4.51
C ASN A 188 -2.88 6.00 4.73
N PRO A 189 -2.36 7.22 4.49
CA PRO A 189 -0.96 7.51 4.71
C PRO A 189 -0.58 7.37 6.19
N SER A 190 0.73 7.16 6.42
CA SER A 190 1.31 7.21 7.76
C SER A 190 1.42 8.66 8.25
N LYS A 191 1.67 8.87 9.55
CA LYS A 191 1.96 10.21 10.09
C LYS A 191 3.15 10.94 9.45
N LEU A 192 4.02 10.22 8.71
CA LEU A 192 5.18 10.80 8.03
C LEU A 192 4.85 11.37 6.64
N HIS A 193 3.59 11.31 6.19
CA HIS A 193 3.20 11.85 4.88
C HIS A 193 3.26 13.38 4.79
N THR A 194 3.35 14.09 5.93
CA THR A 194 3.63 15.53 6.00
C THR A 194 5.11 15.87 5.94
N GLU A 195 5.98 14.86 6.03
CA GLU A 195 7.44 15.03 5.95
C GLU A 195 7.92 14.92 4.49
N SER A 196 9.20 15.19 4.23
CA SER A 196 9.78 14.99 2.91
C SER A 196 9.54 13.56 2.37
N PHE A 197 9.53 13.40 1.04
CA PHE A 197 9.30 12.10 0.40
C PHE A 197 10.27 11.02 0.89
N ASP A 198 11.54 11.36 1.10
CA ASP A 198 12.55 10.42 1.61
C ASP A 198 12.25 10.00 3.05
N SER A 199 11.79 10.93 3.88
CA SER A 199 11.33 10.63 5.24
C SER A 199 10.07 9.75 5.22
N MET A 200 9.09 10.03 4.37
CA MET A 200 7.89 9.20 4.20
C MET A 200 8.25 7.79 3.71
N ARG A 201 9.20 7.66 2.77
CA ARG A 201 9.68 6.39 2.23
C ARG A 201 10.31 5.50 3.31
N SER A 202 10.85 6.10 4.37
CA SER A 202 11.36 5.37 5.54
C SER A 202 10.27 4.74 6.41
N CYS A 203 8.99 5.09 6.21
CA CYS A 203 7.91 4.47 6.98
C CYS A 203 7.86 2.95 6.69
N PRO A 204 7.49 2.12 7.68
CA PRO A 204 7.64 0.66 7.54
C PRO A 204 6.90 0.07 6.32
N THR A 205 5.73 0.61 5.98
CA THR A 205 4.91 0.12 4.86
C THR A 205 5.54 0.45 3.52
N ILE A 206 5.86 1.72 3.25
CA ILE A 206 6.49 2.15 1.99
C ILE A 206 7.91 1.58 1.88
N GLY A 207 8.64 1.52 2.99
CA GLY A 207 9.96 0.90 3.02
C GLY A 207 9.94 -0.59 2.67
N TRP A 208 8.93 -1.34 3.15
CA TRP A 208 8.75 -2.74 2.76
C TRP A 208 8.43 -2.88 1.27
N ILE A 209 7.46 -2.10 0.76
CA ILE A 209 7.08 -2.11 -0.67
C ILE A 209 8.29 -1.78 -1.54
N SER A 210 9.02 -0.72 -1.19
CA SER A 210 10.19 -0.27 -1.94
C SER A 210 11.26 -1.35 -2.01
N ARG A 211 11.58 -2.05 -0.91
CA ARG A 211 12.58 -3.14 -0.93
C ARG A 211 12.10 -4.34 -1.74
N LYS A 212 10.82 -4.68 -1.64
CA LYS A 212 10.25 -5.82 -2.39
C LYS A 212 10.25 -5.56 -3.90
N LEU A 213 9.89 -4.35 -4.33
CA LEU A 213 9.97 -3.94 -5.74
C LEU A 213 11.41 -3.85 -6.24
N ASP A 214 12.32 -3.29 -5.43
CA ASP A 214 13.74 -3.16 -5.77
C ASP A 214 14.39 -4.54 -5.99
N GLY A 215 14.06 -5.53 -5.15
CA GLY A 215 14.47 -6.92 -5.35
C GLY A 215 13.99 -7.56 -6.68
N MET A 216 13.02 -6.95 -7.37
CA MET A 216 12.57 -7.36 -8.71
C MET A 216 13.19 -6.53 -9.84
N GLY A 217 13.92 -5.46 -9.52
CA GLY A 217 14.42 -4.47 -10.48
C GLY A 217 13.40 -3.38 -10.84
N LEU A 218 12.39 -3.17 -9.99
CA LEU A 218 11.41 -2.10 -10.10
C LEU A 218 11.67 -1.02 -9.05
N LEU A 219 11.55 0.25 -9.46
CA LEU A 219 11.60 1.38 -8.55
C LEU A 219 10.20 1.66 -8.00
N LEU A 220 10.13 2.22 -6.80
CA LEU A 220 8.85 2.65 -6.22
C LEU A 220 8.14 3.67 -7.13
N SER A 221 8.89 4.57 -7.77
CA SER A 221 8.37 5.60 -8.70
C SER A 221 7.87 5.07 -10.04
N GLU A 222 7.94 3.75 -10.26
CA GLU A 222 7.45 3.09 -11.48
C GLU A 222 6.16 2.31 -11.26
N VAL A 223 5.77 2.11 -9.99
CA VAL A 223 4.57 1.38 -9.61
C VAL A 223 3.63 2.35 -8.92
N PRO A 224 2.44 2.63 -9.49
CA PRO A 224 1.52 3.58 -8.87
C PRO A 224 1.00 3.05 -7.53
N VAL A 225 1.06 3.89 -6.50
CA VAL A 225 0.54 3.64 -5.15
C VAL A 225 -0.50 4.70 -4.80
N LEU A 226 -1.65 4.27 -4.31
CA LEU A 226 -2.74 5.13 -3.89
C LEU A 226 -3.27 4.69 -2.53
N ASP A 227 -3.47 5.63 -1.61
CA ASP A 227 -4.26 5.38 -0.40
C ASP A 227 -5.74 5.64 -0.68
N ILE A 228 -6.65 4.75 -0.28
CA ILE A 228 -8.09 5.00 -0.49
C ILE A 228 -8.58 6.22 0.31
N CYS A 229 -8.07 6.42 1.53
CA CYS A 229 -8.22 7.65 2.29
C CYS A 229 -6.92 8.47 2.19
N SER A 230 -6.61 8.92 0.98
CA SER A 230 -5.41 9.72 0.69
C SER A 230 -5.43 11.08 1.40
N LEU A 231 -4.24 11.68 1.56
CA LEU A 231 -3.99 12.99 2.19
C LEU A 231 -4.28 13.10 3.69
N PHE A 232 -4.97 12.13 4.31
CA PHE A 232 -5.30 12.14 5.72
C PHE A 232 -4.78 10.89 6.43
N SER A 233 -3.82 11.05 7.35
CA SER A 233 -3.45 9.97 8.24
C SER A 233 -4.48 9.82 9.37
N ASP A 234 -4.49 8.66 10.04
CA ASP A 234 -5.27 8.46 11.27
C ASP A 234 -4.96 9.55 12.33
N HIS A 235 -3.76 10.14 12.31
CA HIS A 235 -3.37 11.22 13.23
C HIS A 235 -3.99 12.58 12.87
N ASP A 236 -4.19 12.88 11.59
CA ASP A 236 -4.80 14.15 11.16
C ASP A 236 -6.29 14.12 11.44
N LEU A 237 -6.94 13.01 11.09
CA LEU A 237 -8.35 12.79 11.37
C LEU A 237 -8.62 12.90 12.88
N ALA A 238 -7.77 12.33 13.74
CA ALA A 238 -7.94 12.41 15.19
C ALA A 238 -7.93 13.83 15.78
N LYS A 239 -7.44 14.84 15.03
CA LYS A 239 -7.44 16.25 15.44
C LYS A 239 -8.70 17.01 15.02
N MET A 240 -9.48 16.44 14.11
CA MET A 240 -10.68 17.06 13.55
C MET A 240 -11.91 16.76 14.41
N SER A 241 -12.95 17.58 14.27
CA SER A 241 -14.27 17.28 14.85
C SER A 241 -14.84 16.00 14.22
N GLU A 242 -15.76 15.31 14.89
CA GLU A 242 -16.37 14.07 14.34
C GLU A 242 -17.04 14.30 12.98
N HIS A 243 -17.71 15.44 12.81
CA HIS A 243 -18.32 15.84 11.55
C HIS A 243 -17.28 16.05 10.44
N ASP A 244 -16.20 16.79 10.75
CA ASP A 244 -15.13 17.05 9.79
C ASP A 244 -14.37 15.78 9.43
N GLN A 245 -14.16 14.87 10.39
CA GLN A 245 -13.55 13.57 10.13
C GLN A 245 -14.32 12.77 9.09
N GLU A 246 -15.65 12.74 9.20
CA GLU A 246 -16.47 12.00 8.26
C GLU A 246 -16.50 12.68 6.89
N SER A 247 -16.67 14.00 6.85
CA SER A 247 -16.61 14.75 5.58
C SER A 247 -15.25 14.61 4.89
N ALA A 248 -14.13 14.62 5.62
CA ALA A 248 -12.79 14.44 5.06
C ALA A 248 -12.60 13.03 4.47
N ARG A 249 -13.12 11.99 5.15
CA ARG A 249 -13.10 10.61 4.63
C ARG A 249 -13.92 10.47 3.36
N GLU A 250 -15.13 11.02 3.34
CA GLU A 250 -16.00 10.98 2.15
C GLU A 250 -15.35 11.69 0.95
N ASP A 251 -14.73 12.85 1.17
CA ASP A 251 -14.00 13.56 0.12
C ASP A 251 -12.80 12.77 -0.38
N ALA A 252 -12.03 12.15 0.53
CA ALA A 252 -10.87 11.33 0.18
C ALA A 252 -11.29 10.10 -0.64
N TYR A 253 -12.40 9.43 -0.27
CA TYR A 253 -12.95 8.30 -1.01
C TYR A 253 -13.45 8.71 -2.39
N ARG A 254 -14.18 9.83 -2.48
CA ARG A 254 -14.66 10.37 -3.75
C ARG A 254 -13.50 10.79 -4.67
N MET A 255 -12.45 11.37 -4.09
CA MET A 255 -11.23 11.71 -4.81
C MET A 255 -10.53 10.45 -5.34
N ALA A 256 -10.34 9.42 -4.51
CA ALA A 256 -9.75 8.16 -4.94
C ALA A 256 -10.57 7.51 -6.06
N GLU A 257 -11.90 7.54 -5.98
CA GLU A 257 -12.78 7.07 -7.05
C GLU A 257 -12.58 7.85 -8.35
N ASN A 258 -12.55 9.19 -8.30
CA ASN A 258 -12.31 10.03 -9.47
C ASN A 258 -10.93 9.77 -10.10
N VAL A 259 -9.89 9.62 -9.28
CA VAL A 259 -8.54 9.23 -9.74
C VAL A 259 -8.60 7.89 -10.48
N LEU A 260 -9.24 6.87 -9.90
CA LEU A 260 -9.36 5.55 -10.52
C LEU A 260 -10.16 5.58 -11.83
N LYS A 261 -11.19 6.43 -11.93
CA LYS A 261 -11.96 6.65 -13.16
C LYS A 261 -11.10 7.25 -14.27
N ILE A 262 -10.30 8.25 -13.94
CA ILE A 262 -9.41 8.92 -14.90
C ILE A 262 -8.34 7.94 -15.39
N LEU A 263 -7.71 7.20 -14.46
CA LEU A 263 -6.63 6.27 -14.81
C LEU A 263 -7.12 5.01 -15.56
N ARG A 264 -8.40 4.63 -15.45
CA ARG A 264 -8.98 3.45 -16.11
C ARG A 264 -8.11 2.19 -16.01
N LEU A 265 -7.56 1.94 -14.82
CA LEU A 265 -6.63 0.84 -14.56
C LEU A 265 -7.33 -0.52 -14.65
N LYS A 266 -6.69 -1.50 -15.30
CA LYS A 266 -7.27 -2.85 -15.46
C LYS A 266 -7.19 -3.72 -14.20
N LEU A 267 -6.18 -3.49 -13.36
CA LEU A 267 -5.83 -4.33 -12.22
C LEU A 267 -5.22 -3.49 -11.09
N PHE A 268 -5.57 -3.80 -9.86
CA PHE A 268 -4.92 -3.25 -8.67
C PHE A 268 -4.87 -4.30 -7.55
N SER A 269 -3.89 -4.15 -6.67
CA SER A 269 -3.66 -4.97 -5.48
C SER A 269 -4.17 -4.23 -4.26
N VAL A 270 -5.07 -4.85 -3.49
CA VAL A 270 -5.64 -4.23 -2.29
C VAL A 270 -4.99 -4.78 -1.04
N ALA A 271 -4.31 -3.89 -0.31
CA ALA A 271 -3.63 -4.22 0.92
C ALA A 271 -4.22 -3.39 2.08
N SER A 272 -5.52 -3.53 2.35
CA SER A 272 -6.22 -2.81 3.44
C SER A 272 -6.89 -3.77 4.42
N ALA A 273 -6.78 -3.51 5.72
CA ALA A 273 -7.23 -4.39 6.80
C ALA A 273 -8.54 -3.96 7.49
N LYS A 274 -9.07 -2.75 7.22
CA LYS A 274 -10.31 -2.27 7.85
C LYS A 274 -11.52 -2.57 6.95
N PRO A 275 -12.64 -3.11 7.47
CA PRO A 275 -13.76 -3.62 6.68
C PRO A 275 -14.71 -2.55 6.10
N ARG A 276 -14.31 -1.27 6.06
CA ARG A 276 -15.23 -0.17 5.69
C ARG A 276 -15.46 0.00 4.19
N ALA A 277 -14.78 -0.76 3.34
CA ALA A 277 -15.09 -0.79 1.93
C ALA A 277 -15.08 -2.24 1.43
N SER A 278 -15.97 -2.54 0.51
CA SER A 278 -16.00 -3.78 -0.26
C SER A 278 -14.67 -4.02 -1.02
N LEU A 279 -13.89 -2.95 -1.23
CA LEU A 279 -12.53 -2.98 -1.75
C LEU A 279 -11.52 -3.62 -0.77
N CYS A 280 -11.74 -3.55 0.53
CA CYS A 280 -10.80 -4.03 1.55
C CYS A 280 -10.61 -5.55 1.51
N SER A 281 -9.50 -6.00 2.08
CA SER A 281 -9.05 -7.40 1.99
C SER A 281 -8.92 -8.02 3.37
N THR A 282 -9.50 -9.18 3.55
CA THR A 282 -9.24 -10.00 4.73
C THR A 282 -8.02 -10.90 4.51
N VAL A 283 -7.40 -11.35 5.60
CA VAL A 283 -6.28 -12.31 5.50
C VAL A 283 -6.72 -13.64 4.94
N ALA A 284 -7.97 -14.06 5.21
CA ALA A 284 -8.54 -15.26 4.61
C ALA A 284 -8.60 -15.12 3.09
N GLU A 285 -9.17 -14.02 2.57
CA GLU A 285 -9.22 -13.75 1.13
C GLU A 285 -7.82 -13.66 0.50
N ALA A 286 -6.86 -13.02 1.17
CA ALA A 286 -5.50 -12.94 0.67
C ALA A 286 -4.82 -14.32 0.60
N LYS A 287 -5.03 -15.18 1.61
CA LYS A 287 -4.54 -16.58 1.64
C LYS A 287 -5.20 -17.44 0.57
N ASP A 288 -6.49 -17.25 0.37
CA ASP A 288 -7.28 -17.92 -0.67
C ASP A 288 -7.03 -17.32 -2.06
N ARG A 289 -6.12 -16.33 -2.14
CA ARG A 289 -5.71 -15.65 -3.37
C ARG A 289 -6.91 -15.08 -4.12
N VAL A 290 -7.87 -14.50 -3.41
CA VAL A 290 -9.12 -14.02 -3.99
C VAL A 290 -8.86 -12.82 -4.91
N ALA A 291 -9.52 -12.83 -6.05
CA ALA A 291 -9.69 -11.67 -6.89
C ALA A 291 -11.17 -11.40 -7.14
N THR A 292 -11.49 -10.13 -7.27
CA THR A 292 -12.85 -9.63 -7.34
C THR A 292 -12.95 -8.61 -8.47
N ARG A 293 -13.99 -8.72 -9.29
CA ARG A 293 -14.31 -7.66 -10.25
C ARG A 293 -15.07 -6.54 -9.53
N VAL A 294 -14.66 -5.31 -9.78
CA VAL A 294 -15.25 -4.10 -9.22
C VAL A 294 -15.73 -3.25 -10.38
N GLN A 295 -16.94 -2.72 -10.26
CA GLN A 295 -17.55 -1.82 -11.23
C GLN A 295 -17.51 -0.39 -10.67
N VAL A 296 -17.13 0.55 -11.50
CA VAL A 296 -17.18 1.99 -11.24
C VAL A 296 -17.82 2.63 -12.47
N ASP A 297 -19.06 3.08 -12.31
CA ASP A 297 -19.89 3.54 -13.43
C ASP A 297 -19.93 2.51 -14.59
N ASP A 298 -19.49 2.89 -15.80
CA ASP A 298 -19.43 2.04 -17.00
C ASP A 298 -18.12 1.25 -17.13
N TYR A 299 -17.18 1.45 -16.19
CA TYR A 299 -15.88 0.81 -16.20
C TYR A 299 -15.78 -0.31 -15.16
N SER A 300 -15.00 -1.34 -15.45
CA SER A 300 -14.79 -2.46 -14.53
C SER A 300 -13.34 -2.86 -14.49
N PHE A 301 -12.86 -3.23 -13.32
CA PHE A 301 -11.48 -3.60 -13.09
C PHE A 301 -11.38 -4.76 -12.08
N TRP A 302 -10.18 -5.34 -11.95
CA TRP A 302 -9.92 -6.43 -11.02
C TRP A 302 -9.19 -5.94 -9.76
N ALA A 303 -9.76 -6.29 -8.61
CA ALA A 303 -9.17 -6.10 -7.29
C ALA A 303 -8.58 -7.43 -6.80
N VAL A 304 -7.26 -7.52 -6.69
CA VAL A 304 -6.60 -8.69 -6.09
C VAL A 304 -6.45 -8.45 -4.59
N LYS A 305 -6.99 -9.36 -3.78
CA LYS A 305 -7.00 -9.25 -2.31
C LYS A 305 -5.63 -9.62 -1.74
N GLY A 306 -5.06 -8.73 -0.94
CA GLY A 306 -3.74 -8.88 -0.31
C GLY A 306 -3.74 -8.58 1.17
N VAL A 307 -2.56 -8.64 1.79
CA VAL A 307 -2.36 -8.30 3.21
C VAL A 307 -1.60 -6.98 3.32
N HIS A 308 -2.00 -6.10 4.24
CA HIS A 308 -1.28 -4.84 4.47
C HIS A 308 0.17 -5.12 4.92
N PRO A 309 1.22 -4.47 4.35
CA PRO A 309 2.61 -4.73 4.74
C PRO A 309 2.89 -4.59 6.24
N MET A 310 2.29 -3.60 6.89
CA MET A 310 2.38 -3.46 8.35
C MET A 310 2.00 -4.73 9.13
N ARG A 311 1.06 -5.53 8.61
CA ARG A 311 0.64 -6.77 9.26
C ARG A 311 1.71 -7.85 9.18
N VAL A 312 2.40 -7.98 8.05
CA VAL A 312 3.49 -8.97 7.90
C VAL A 312 4.72 -8.57 8.72
N ILE A 313 4.98 -7.26 8.88
CA ILE A 313 6.06 -6.74 9.73
C ILE A 313 5.87 -7.13 11.20
N TYR A 314 4.63 -7.12 11.70
CA TYR A 314 4.32 -7.52 13.07
C TYR A 314 3.97 -9.01 13.22
N ASN A 315 3.62 -9.69 12.13
CA ASN A 315 3.30 -11.11 12.10
C ASN A 315 4.00 -11.77 10.90
N PRO A 316 5.29 -12.15 11.05
CA PRO A 316 6.10 -12.70 9.96
C PRO A 316 5.51 -13.98 9.34
N GLY A 317 4.64 -14.69 10.06
CA GLY A 317 3.95 -15.88 9.53
C GLY A 317 3.02 -15.61 8.34
N GLU A 318 2.69 -14.34 8.06
CA GLU A 318 1.89 -13.94 6.90
C GLU A 318 2.73 -13.34 5.76
N GLU A 319 4.05 -13.24 5.92
CA GLU A 319 4.96 -12.62 4.94
C GLU A 319 4.93 -13.33 3.58
N ASN A 320 4.88 -14.66 3.57
CA ASN A 320 4.82 -15.45 2.34
C ASN A 320 3.60 -15.10 1.48
N VAL A 321 2.44 -14.82 2.09
CA VAL A 321 1.21 -14.47 1.35
C VAL A 321 1.42 -13.18 0.56
N LEU A 322 2.06 -12.19 1.18
CA LEU A 322 2.33 -10.91 0.55
C LEU A 322 3.49 -11.00 -0.45
N ASN A 323 4.52 -11.77 -0.15
CA ASN A 323 5.62 -12.04 -1.08
C ASN A 323 5.12 -12.69 -2.36
N GLU A 324 4.36 -13.78 -2.25
CA GLU A 324 3.77 -14.47 -3.41
C GLU A 324 2.84 -13.54 -4.20
N LEU A 325 2.08 -12.66 -3.54
CA LEU A 325 1.24 -11.68 -4.22
C LEU A 325 2.07 -10.72 -5.08
N PHE A 326 3.15 -10.18 -4.52
CA PHE A 326 4.03 -9.28 -5.25
C PHE A 326 4.75 -10.00 -6.39
N ASP A 327 5.22 -11.23 -6.16
CA ASP A 327 5.89 -12.03 -7.17
C ASP A 327 4.94 -12.34 -8.34
N ASP A 328 3.71 -12.78 -8.04
CA ASP A 328 2.69 -13.09 -9.05
C ASP A 328 2.32 -11.86 -9.91
N MET A 329 2.22 -10.68 -9.30
CA MET A 329 1.74 -9.46 -9.98
C MET A 329 2.87 -8.67 -10.67
N TYR A 330 4.03 -8.53 -10.04
CA TYR A 330 5.06 -7.60 -10.49
C TYR A 330 6.22 -8.26 -11.23
N HIS A 331 6.34 -9.59 -11.19
CA HIS A 331 7.37 -10.28 -11.99
C HIS A 331 7.22 -9.99 -13.49
N PHE A 332 5.99 -10.03 -14.03
CA PHE A 332 5.74 -9.69 -15.45
C PHE A 332 6.00 -8.21 -15.76
N CYS A 333 5.75 -7.32 -14.80
CA CYS A 333 6.02 -5.90 -14.92
C CYS A 333 7.54 -5.64 -15.02
N ALA A 334 8.31 -6.28 -14.13
CA ALA A 334 9.77 -6.22 -14.15
C ALA A 334 10.35 -6.75 -15.47
N SER A 335 9.88 -7.91 -15.93
CA SER A 335 10.30 -8.48 -17.21
C SER A 335 9.97 -7.57 -18.39
N ARG A 336 8.76 -6.97 -18.40
CA ARG A 336 8.36 -6.02 -19.45
C ARG A 336 9.25 -4.77 -19.47
N LYS A 337 9.56 -4.21 -18.30
CA LYS A 337 10.46 -3.06 -18.18
C LYS A 337 11.87 -3.37 -18.69
N ARG A 338 12.41 -4.54 -18.34
CA ARG A 338 13.71 -5.00 -18.86
C ARG A 338 13.70 -5.12 -20.37
N LEU A 339 12.67 -5.74 -20.94
CA LEU A 339 12.50 -5.85 -22.38
C LEU A 339 12.44 -4.46 -23.05
N GLN A 340 11.71 -3.51 -22.48
CA GLN A 340 11.65 -2.15 -23.03
C GLN A 340 13.03 -1.46 -23.00
N ARG A 341 13.79 -1.62 -21.92
CA ARG A 341 15.18 -1.10 -21.85
C ARG A 341 16.06 -1.71 -22.93
N LEU A 342 15.98 -3.03 -23.14
CA LEU A 342 16.75 -3.72 -24.18
C LEU A 342 16.38 -3.24 -25.58
N ILE A 343 15.08 -3.04 -25.86
CA ILE A 343 14.62 -2.48 -27.13
C ILE A 343 15.19 -1.07 -27.34
N CYS A 344 15.08 -0.18 -26.35
CA CYS A 344 15.62 1.17 -26.45
C CYS A 344 17.14 1.18 -26.65
N LEU A 345 17.88 0.29 -25.98
CA LEU A 345 19.32 0.14 -26.17
C LEU A 345 19.66 -0.34 -27.58
N ALA A 346 18.93 -1.33 -28.09
CA ALA A 346 19.12 -1.83 -29.45
C ALA A 346 18.82 -0.76 -30.51
N GLU A 347 17.76 0.04 -30.33
CA GLU A 347 17.42 1.16 -31.21
C GLU A 347 18.52 2.24 -31.20
N ARG A 348 19.07 2.57 -30.02
CA ARG A 348 20.20 3.51 -29.89
C ARG A 348 21.46 2.98 -30.56
N LEU A 349 21.79 1.71 -30.37
CA LEU A 349 22.95 1.08 -31.00
C LEU A 349 22.82 1.09 -32.52
N LEU A 350 21.64 0.74 -33.05
CA LEU A 350 21.37 0.77 -34.48
C LEU A 350 21.49 2.18 -35.06
N ALA A 351 20.99 3.20 -34.35
CA ALA A 351 21.15 4.60 -34.74
C ALA A 351 22.63 5.02 -34.78
N THR A 352 23.42 4.64 -33.78
CA THR A 352 24.88 4.91 -33.74
C THR A 352 25.61 4.22 -34.89
N ILE A 353 25.34 2.95 -35.15
CA ILE A 353 25.94 2.20 -36.27
C ILE A 353 25.61 2.86 -37.60
N THR A 354 24.36 3.31 -37.77
CA THR A 354 23.91 4.00 -38.99
C THR A 354 24.62 5.34 -39.17
N LEU A 355 24.83 6.09 -38.09
CA LEU A 355 25.58 7.35 -38.11
C LEU A 355 27.07 7.16 -38.44
N VAL A 356 27.71 6.14 -37.86
CA VAL A 356 29.11 5.82 -38.16
C VAL A 356 29.25 5.33 -39.60
N SER A 357 28.36 4.44 -40.05
CA SER A 357 28.38 3.90 -41.41
C SER A 357 28.09 4.94 -42.49
N SER A 358 27.35 5.99 -42.18
CA SER A 358 27.14 7.12 -43.10
C SER A 358 28.30 8.12 -43.10
N SER A 359 29.05 8.21 -42.00
CA SER A 359 30.22 9.09 -41.87
C SER A 359 31.49 8.49 -42.46
N MET A 360 31.67 7.17 -42.31
CA MET A 360 32.75 6.45 -42.96
C MET A 360 32.26 6.03 -44.34
N ARG A 361 32.96 6.41 -45.43
CA ARG A 361 32.72 5.85 -46.78
C ARG A 361 33.14 4.37 -46.84
N VAL A 362 32.62 3.54 -45.95
CA VAL A 362 32.93 2.12 -45.85
C VAL A 362 32.07 1.39 -46.87
N ALA A 363 32.68 0.43 -47.56
CA ALA A 363 32.02 -0.35 -48.59
C ALA A 363 30.74 -1.03 -48.02
N PRO A 364 29.60 -0.99 -48.73
CA PRO A 364 28.28 -1.42 -48.24
C PRO A 364 28.18 -2.86 -47.68
N SER A 365 29.14 -3.72 -47.99
CA SER A 365 29.06 -5.17 -47.77
C SER A 365 29.09 -5.62 -46.30
N ALA A 366 29.57 -4.78 -45.37
CA ALA A 366 29.63 -5.15 -43.94
C ALA A 366 28.32 -4.82 -43.19
N THR A 367 27.60 -3.77 -43.61
CA THR A 367 26.42 -3.24 -42.92
C THR A 367 25.16 -4.06 -43.24
N GLU A 368 25.04 -4.57 -44.47
CA GLU A 368 23.89 -5.41 -44.90
C GLU A 368 23.78 -6.72 -44.10
N ASN A 369 24.89 -7.32 -43.70
CA ASN A 369 24.89 -8.58 -42.95
C ASN A 369 24.39 -8.44 -41.50
N TRP A 370 24.50 -7.24 -40.92
CA TRP A 370 24.00 -6.96 -39.57
C TRP A 370 22.51 -6.62 -39.57
N LEU A 371 22.04 -5.83 -40.55
CA LEU A 371 20.62 -5.48 -40.72
C LEU A 371 19.74 -6.72 -40.90
N LEU A 372 20.19 -7.71 -41.69
CA LEU A 372 19.49 -8.98 -41.89
C LEU A 372 19.31 -9.82 -40.62
N ARG A 373 20.12 -9.59 -39.57
CA ARG A 373 19.98 -10.28 -38.28
C ARG A 373 19.00 -9.58 -37.33
N VAL A 374 18.79 -8.27 -37.49
CA VAL A 374 17.92 -7.46 -36.62
C VAL A 374 16.47 -7.43 -37.14
N GLU A 375 16.26 -7.53 -38.45
CA GLU A 375 14.93 -7.48 -39.10
C GLU A 375 14.03 -8.71 -38.85
N ASN A 376 14.45 -9.66 -38.01
CA ASN A 376 13.62 -10.82 -37.64
C ASN A 376 13.16 -10.76 -36.17
N PRO A 377 12.26 -9.83 -35.80
CA PRO A 377 11.83 -9.60 -34.42
C PRO A 377 11.13 -10.81 -33.79
N GLY A 378 10.63 -11.75 -34.59
CA GLY A 378 10.05 -13.02 -34.11
C GLY A 378 11.06 -13.92 -33.38
N ARG A 379 12.38 -13.78 -33.64
CA ARG A 379 13.44 -14.44 -32.86
C ARG A 379 13.90 -13.65 -31.63
N LEU A 380 13.54 -12.37 -31.51
CA LEU A 380 13.79 -11.55 -30.32
C LEU A 380 12.75 -11.76 -29.21
N LEU A 381 11.63 -12.43 -29.52
CA LEU A 381 10.59 -12.78 -28.55
C LEU A 381 10.92 -14.06 -27.75
N ASP A 382 11.97 -14.78 -28.14
CA ASP A 382 12.60 -15.86 -27.37
C ASP A 382 14.13 -15.75 -27.54
N PRO A 383 14.75 -14.69 -26.97
CA PRO A 383 16.19 -14.51 -27.12
C PRO A 383 16.87 -15.64 -26.36
N THR A 384 17.74 -16.39 -27.05
CA THR A 384 18.60 -17.36 -26.37
C THR A 384 19.33 -16.64 -25.24
N GLY A 385 19.56 -17.34 -24.12
CA GLY A 385 20.24 -16.76 -22.96
C GLY A 385 21.58 -16.08 -23.30
N GLU A 386 22.23 -16.53 -24.37
CA GLU A 386 23.45 -15.94 -24.92
C GLU A 386 23.27 -14.53 -25.52
N LEU A 387 22.16 -14.25 -26.22
CA LEU A 387 21.90 -12.92 -26.79
C LEU A 387 21.54 -11.92 -25.69
N LEU A 388 20.76 -12.34 -24.70
CA LEU A 388 20.48 -11.52 -23.52
C LEU A 388 21.77 -11.24 -22.75
N ALA A 389 22.60 -12.25 -22.50
CA ALA A 389 23.89 -12.08 -21.84
C ALA A 389 24.82 -11.17 -22.64
N ALA A 390 24.84 -11.24 -23.97
CA ALA A 390 25.65 -10.36 -24.81
C ALA A 390 25.19 -8.90 -24.75
N ILE A 391 23.88 -8.65 -24.79
CA ILE A 391 23.33 -7.28 -24.67
C ILE A 391 23.52 -6.75 -23.25
N GLU A 392 23.31 -7.58 -22.22
CA GLU A 392 23.54 -7.21 -20.82
C GLU A 392 25.02 -6.92 -20.55
N ASN A 393 25.94 -7.74 -21.05
CA ASN A 393 27.38 -7.49 -20.92
C ASN A 393 27.81 -6.21 -21.63
N PHE A 394 27.26 -5.93 -22.82
CA PHE A 394 27.51 -4.68 -23.53
C PHE A 394 26.95 -3.45 -22.78
N ALA A 395 25.75 -3.57 -22.22
CA ALA A 395 25.14 -2.50 -21.42
C ALA A 395 25.86 -2.26 -20.09
N LEU A 396 26.41 -3.31 -19.48
CA LEU A 396 27.21 -3.22 -18.25
C LEU A 396 28.59 -2.61 -18.52
N SER A 397 29.24 -2.95 -19.65
CA SER A 397 30.50 -2.31 -20.04
C SER A 397 30.36 -0.80 -20.29
N GLU A 398 29.21 -0.34 -20.80
CA GLU A 398 28.93 1.08 -20.97
C GLU A 398 28.58 1.81 -19.66
N GLN A 399 28.23 1.09 -18.58
CA GLN A 399 28.02 1.71 -17.26
C GLN A 399 29.32 1.85 -16.45
N GLU A 400 30.36 1.07 -16.76
CA GLU A 400 31.65 1.16 -16.09
C GLU A 400 32.61 2.17 -16.75
N ASP A 401 32.40 2.51 -18.02
CA ASP A 401 33.20 3.52 -18.72
C ASP A 401 32.55 4.91 -18.67
N ASP A 402 32.99 5.72 -17.70
CA ASP A 402 32.94 7.18 -17.81
C ASP A 402 33.69 7.59 -19.09
N LEU A 403 32.95 7.82 -20.17
CA LEU A 403 33.42 8.31 -21.48
C LEU A 403 33.94 9.76 -21.43
N LYS A 404 34.82 10.06 -20.47
CA LYS A 404 35.62 11.30 -20.43
C LYS A 404 37.11 11.06 -20.70
N ASP A 405 37.64 9.86 -20.55
CA ASP A 405 39.09 9.63 -20.70
C ASP A 405 39.55 9.00 -22.03
N VAL A 406 38.64 8.57 -22.91
CA VAL A 406 39.04 7.93 -24.19
C VAL A 406 39.22 8.94 -25.33
N PHE A 407 38.69 10.17 -25.21
CA PHE A 407 38.76 11.17 -26.30
C PHE A 407 39.87 12.23 -26.16
N GLU A 408 40.64 12.28 -25.07
CA GLU A 408 41.68 13.31 -24.93
C GLU A 408 43.11 12.86 -25.22
N THR A 409 43.43 11.56 -25.22
CA THR A 409 44.79 11.14 -25.60
C THR A 409 44.82 9.74 -26.19
N HIS A 410 44.80 9.63 -27.52
CA HIS A 410 45.70 8.80 -28.35
C HIS A 410 45.11 8.60 -29.75
N GLU A 411 45.92 8.86 -30.78
CA GLU A 411 45.64 8.48 -32.16
C GLU A 411 45.58 6.95 -32.25
N ILE A 412 44.37 6.38 -32.20
CA ILE A 412 44.16 4.96 -32.50
C ILE A 412 43.88 4.84 -33.99
N THR A 413 44.80 4.20 -34.72
CA THR A 413 44.59 3.90 -36.14
C THR A 413 43.58 2.77 -36.33
N PRO A 414 42.81 2.74 -37.45
CA PRO A 414 41.71 1.79 -37.67
C PRO A 414 42.08 0.29 -37.68
N GLN A 415 43.36 -0.06 -37.58
CA GLN A 415 43.82 -1.45 -37.57
C GLN A 415 43.86 -2.08 -36.17
N ASP A 416 43.91 -1.28 -35.10
CA ASP A 416 44.09 -1.82 -33.73
C ASP A 416 42.78 -2.31 -33.10
N THR A 417 41.63 -1.91 -33.62
CA THR A 417 40.32 -2.33 -33.08
C THR A 417 39.90 -3.72 -33.58
N PHE A 418 40.44 -4.18 -34.71
CA PHE A 418 39.99 -5.42 -35.37
C PHE A 418 40.61 -6.69 -34.77
N LEU A 419 41.72 -6.58 -34.03
CA LEU A 419 42.42 -7.73 -33.43
C LEU A 419 42.11 -7.96 -31.94
N ARG A 420 41.29 -7.11 -31.31
CA ARG A 420 40.86 -7.31 -29.91
C ARG A 420 39.53 -8.05 -29.75
N PHE A 421 38.83 -8.36 -30.85
CA PHE A 421 37.49 -8.96 -30.83
C PHE A 421 37.31 -10.21 -31.73
N ALA A 422 38.42 -10.83 -32.15
CA ALA A 422 38.44 -12.20 -32.66
C ALA A 422 39.16 -13.09 -31.64
#